data_AF-A0A2G7GF74-F1
#
_entry.id   AF-A0A2G7GF74-F1
#
_cell.length_a   1.000
_cell.length_b   1.000
_cell.length_c   1.000
_cell.angle_alpha   90.00
_cell.angle_beta   90.00
_cell.angle_gamma   90.00
#
_symmetry.space_group_name_H-M   'P 1'
#
loop_
_entity.id
_entity.type
_entity.pdbx_description
1 polymer ?
#
loop_
_entity_poly.entity_id
_entity_poly.type
_entity_poly.pdbx_seq_one_letter_code
_entity_poly.pdbx_strand_id
1 'polypeptide(L)' 'MGTQVVKVFELTIARTGLRDSEAAEVGFESVTLETEIWDHKACYPGSQKLHIRITGDRHTQRLLGAQIVGH' A
#
# COMPACT_ATOMS: atom_id res chain seq x y z
N MET A 1 2.83 -2.94 16.03
CA MET A 1 2.28 -2.73 14.66
C MET A 1 2.69 -3.92 13.82
N GLY A 2 1.76 -4.59 13.16
CA GLY A 2 2.00 -5.88 12.51
C GLY A 2 1.74 -5.85 11.01
N THR A 3 2.44 -6.70 10.26
CA THR A 3 2.19 -6.97 8.85
C THR A 3 1.03 -7.94 8.72
N GLN A 4 0.06 -7.64 7.86
CA GLN A 4 -1.08 -8.53 7.56
C GLN A 4 -1.10 -8.80 6.05
N VAL A 5 -1.27 -10.07 5.69
CA VAL A 5 -1.42 -10.51 4.30
C VAL A 5 -2.67 -11.36 4.22
N VAL A 6 -3.58 -11.00 3.32
CA VAL A 6 -4.83 -11.74 3.06
C VAL A 6 -4.89 -12.05 1.58
N LYS A 7 -5.06 -13.33 1.23
CA LYS A 7 -5.35 -13.78 -0.13
C LYS A 7 -6.86 -13.98 -0.26
N VAL A 8 -7.51 -13.27 -1.17
CA VAL A 8 -8.94 -13.36 -1.47
C VAL A 8 -9.08 -13.80 -2.92
N PHE A 9 -9.36 -15.09 -3.15
CA PHE A 9 -9.27 -15.72 -4.49
C PHE A 9 -7.85 -15.57 -5.07
N GLU A 10 -7.68 -15.06 -6.29
CA GLU A 10 -6.34 -14.72 -6.82
C GLU A 10 -5.86 -13.34 -6.34
N LEU A 11 -6.72 -12.53 -5.73
CA LEU A 11 -6.35 -11.20 -5.26
C LEU A 11 -5.51 -11.29 -3.97
N THR A 12 -4.26 -10.86 -4.04
CA THR A 12 -3.38 -10.70 -2.89
C THR A 12 -3.45 -9.27 -2.35
N ILE A 13 -3.80 -9.13 -1.08
CA ILE A 13 -3.83 -7.86 -0.36
C ILE A 13 -2.79 -7.92 0.76
N ALA A 14 -1.75 -7.10 0.65
CA ALA A 14 -0.74 -6.93 1.70
C ALA A 14 -0.88 -5.54 2.32
N ARG A 15 -0.79 -5.45 3.64
CA ARG A 15 -0.71 -4.17 4.36
C ARG A 15 0.27 -4.22 5.51
N THR A 16 0.93 -3.09 5.75
CA THR A 16 1.80 -2.87 6.91
C THR A 16 1.64 -1.44 7.40
N GLY A 17 1.83 -1.24 8.71
CA GLY A 17 1.71 0.06 9.34
C GLY A 17 0.28 0.60 9.40
N LEU A 18 0.16 1.93 9.41
CA LEU A 18 -1.09 2.67 9.55
C LEU A 18 -1.72 2.98 8.19
N ARG A 19 -3.05 2.87 8.12
CA ARG A 19 -3.88 3.53 7.11
C ARG A 19 -4.04 5.01 7.44
N ASP A 20 -4.46 5.79 6.46
CA ASP A 20 -4.77 7.20 6.61
C ASP A 20 -5.70 7.49 7.81
N SER A 21 -6.79 6.73 7.96
CA SER A 21 -7.71 6.88 9.09
C SER A 21 -7.05 6.55 10.44
N GLU A 22 -6.23 5.50 10.49
CA GLU A 22 -5.53 5.09 11.71
C GLU A 22 -4.43 6.09 12.09
N ALA A 23 -3.81 6.75 11.09
CA ALA A 23 -2.82 7.81 11.27
C ALA A 23 -3.46 9.09 11.81
N ALA A 24 -4.63 9.48 11.29
CA ALA A 24 -5.40 10.61 11.77
C ALA A 24 -5.85 10.41 13.22
N GLU A 25 -6.30 9.21 13.59
CA GLU A 25 -6.74 8.87 14.96
C GLU A 25 -5.62 9.02 16.01
N VAL A 26 -4.36 8.81 15.63
CA VAL A 26 -3.20 8.96 16.52
C VAL A 26 -2.47 10.30 16.36
N GLY A 27 -3.05 11.24 15.60
CA GLY A 27 -2.60 12.62 15.52
C GLY A 27 -1.51 12.93 14.48
N PHE A 28 -1.28 12.07 13.48
CA PHE A 28 -0.41 12.40 12.35
C PHE A 28 -1.13 13.24 11.30
N GLU A 29 -0.39 14.11 10.60
CA GLU A 29 -0.88 14.77 9.38
C GLU A 29 -0.51 13.89 8.18
N SER A 30 -1.27 12.83 7.95
CA SER A 30 -0.96 11.84 6.93
C SER A 30 -1.23 12.34 5.50
N VAL A 31 -0.37 11.92 4.58
CA VAL A 31 -0.56 12.01 3.13
C VAL A 31 -0.45 10.61 2.56
N THR A 32 -1.46 10.22 1.78
CA THR A 32 -1.46 8.95 1.08
C THR A 32 -1.34 9.17 -0.42
N LEU A 33 -0.37 8.51 -1.04
CA LEU A 33 -0.18 8.47 -2.50
C LEU A 33 -0.58 7.09 -3.01
N GLU A 34 -1.16 7.06 -4.21
CA GLU A 34 -1.54 5.83 -4.90
C GLU A 34 -0.85 5.77 -6.26
N THR A 35 -0.33 4.60 -6.59
CA THR A 35 0.28 4.33 -7.89
C THR A 35 -0.08 2.95 -8.39
N GLU A 36 -0.13 2.81 -9.71
CA GLU A 36 -0.36 1.55 -10.38
C GLU A 36 0.92 1.18 -11.12
N ILE A 37 1.45 -0.01 -10.83
CA ILE A 37 2.66 -0.52 -11.47
C ILE A 37 2.41 -1.92 -12.03
N TRP A 38 3.27 -2.38 -12.93
CA TRP A 38 3.27 -3.78 -13.33
C TRP A 38 4.06 -4.62 -12.32
N ASP A 39 3.56 -5.82 -12.02
CA ASP A 39 4.20 -6.80 -11.13
C ASP A 39 5.57 -7.26 -11.65
N HIS A 40 5.72 -7.32 -12.98
CA HIS A 40 6.98 -7.52 -13.68
C HIS A 40 6.99 -6.73 -15.00
N LYS A 41 8.09 -6.79 -15.77
CA LYS A 41 8.23 -6.03 -17.03
C LYS A 41 7.02 -6.27 -17.95
N ALA A 42 6.29 -5.21 -18.30
CA ALA A 42 5.07 -5.26 -19.11
C ALA A 42 5.21 -5.94 -20.49
N CYS A 43 6.43 -6.05 -21.01
CA CYS A 43 6.69 -6.73 -22.28
C CYS A 43 6.67 -8.26 -22.18
N TYR A 44 6.61 -8.83 -20.96
CA TYR A 44 6.51 -10.27 -20.76
C TYR A 44 5.04 -10.71 -20.64
N PRO A 45 4.66 -11.85 -21.27
CA PRO A 45 3.31 -12.37 -21.17
C PRO A 45 2.91 -12.66 -19.72
N GLY A 46 1.71 -12.24 -19.33
CA GLY A 46 1.16 -12.48 -18.00
C GLY A 46 1.39 -11.37 -16.99
N SER A 47 1.93 -10.21 -17.38
CA SER A 47 2.06 -9.05 -16.48
C SER A 47 0.71 -8.55 -16.01
N GLN A 48 0.59 -8.33 -14.70
CA GLN A 48 -0.59 -7.84 -14.04
C GLN A 48 -0.30 -6.54 -13.31
N LYS A 49 -1.36 -5.75 -13.13
CA LYS A 49 -1.27 -4.47 -12.42
C LYS A 49 -1.31 -4.69 -10.92
N LEU A 50 -0.43 -3.99 -10.22
CA LEU A 50 -0.40 -3.84 -8.78
C LEU A 50 -0.83 -2.41 -8.44
N HIS A 51 -1.79 -2.29 -7.54
CA HIS A 51 -2.17 -1.03 -6.93
C HIS A 51 -1.43 -0.89 -5.60
N ILE A 52 -0.66 0.18 -5.46
CA ILE A 52 0.15 0.45 -4.28
C ILE A 52 -0.29 1.76 -3.67
N ARG A 53 -0.58 1.75 -2.36
CA ARG A 53 -0.78 2.96 -1.57
C ARG A 53 0.31 3.09 -0.52
N ILE A 54 0.87 4.29 -0.40
CA ILE A 54 1.89 4.63 0.60
C ILE A 54 1.37 5.79 1.42
N THR A 55 1.37 5.63 2.74
CA THR A 55 0.93 6.64 3.70
C THR A 55 2.13 7.11 4.51
N GLY A 56 2.41 8.42 4.47
CA GLY A 56 3.47 9.05 5.26
C GLY A 56 2.97 10.27 6.02
N ASP A 57 3.71 10.69 7.03
CA ASP A 57 3.43 11.93 7.77
C ASP A 57 4.03 13.14 7.03
N ARG A 58 3.22 14.19 6.79
CA ARG A 58 3.61 15.35 5.98
C ARG A 58 4.78 16.12 6.57
N HIS A 59 4.82 16.26 7.90
CA HIS A 59 5.81 17.10 8.57
C HIS A 59 7.13 16.37 8.79
N THR A 60 7.05 15.13 9.25
CA THR A 60 8.23 14.35 9.63
C THR A 60 8.76 13.48 8.50
N GLN A 61 8.02 13.36 7.40
CA GLN A 61 8.32 12.47 6.27
C GLN A 61 8.45 10.99 6.67
N ARG A 62 7.95 10.63 7.86
CA ARG A 62 7.97 9.24 8.33
C ARG A 62 7.00 8.42 7.51
N LEU A 63 7.46 7.27 7.02
CA LEU A 63 6.59 6.26 6.44
C LEU A 63 5.72 5.65 7.55
N LEU A 64 4.40 5.86 7.45
CA LEU A 64 3.44 5.38 8.43
C LEU A 64 2.87 4.01 8.04
N GLY A 65 2.69 3.76 6.74
CA GLY A 65 2.17 2.48 6.25
C GLY A 65 2.21 2.33 4.74
N ALA A 66 1.97 1.11 4.29
CA ALA A 66 1.89 0.76 2.89
C ALA A 66 0.85 -0.35 2.67
N GLN A 67 0.23 -0.31 1.50
CA GLN A 67 -0.76 -1.29 1.05
C GLN A 67 -0.47 -1.67 -0.40
N ILE A 68 -0.59 -2.96 -0.72
CA ILE A 68 -0.44 -3.48 -2.08
C ILE A 68 -1.62 -4.41 -2.36
N VAL A 69 -2.23 -4.22 -3.52
CA VAL A 69 -3.30 -5.07 -4.03
C VAL A 69 -2.91 -5.51 -5.44
N GLY A 70 -2.92 -6.82 -5.69
CA GLY A 70 -2.54 -7.42 -6.96
C GLY A 70 -3.21 -8.77 -7.17
N HIS A 71 -3.21 -9.26 -8.40
CA HIS A 71 -3.71 -10.59 -8.77
C HIS A 71 -2.60 -11.64 -8.78
#